data_AF-A0A5J4K6Y3-F1
#
_entry.id   AF-A0A5J4K6Y3-F1
#
_cell.length_a   1.000
_cell.length_b   1.000
_cell.length_c   1.000
_cell.angle_alpha   90.00
_cell.angle_beta   90.00
_cell.angle_gamma   90.00
#
_symmetry.space_group_name_H-M   'P 1'
#
loop_
_entity.id
_entity.type
_entity.pdbx_description
1 polymer ?
#
loop_
_entity_poly.entity_id
_entity_poly.type
_entity_poly.pdbx_seq_one_letter_code
_entity_poly.pdbx_strand_id
1 'polypeptide(L)'
;MSERHTAGDAPQPHESEEDLERLLLEGVSSQQPEQAPPSSPREEGSSTPAGGETGRTSERDGAEAEDEEETETTQPGEGDLQGALALFAEAAQDMATAGLELNLGRHFACVDYCNQVAEKAAQAVSLLLFGRRSPYNHDLRALGERVGAPAEILHDMEALTPFHPEIFYADTPPEEADEVISASEANDHVQRARRVLRWARGRIFTSV
;
A
#
# COMPACT_ATOMS: atom_id res chain seq x y z
N MET A 1 -10.25 -65.55 9.85
CA MET A 1 -11.01 -64.42 10.42
C MET A 1 -9.95 -63.49 11.01
N SER A 2 -9.43 -62.52 10.27
CA SER A 2 -10.00 -61.14 10.13
C SER A 2 -10.49 -60.65 11.50
N GLU A 3 -9.93 -59.61 12.11
CA GLU A 3 -9.99 -58.24 11.61
C GLU A 3 -8.78 -57.38 12.04
N ARG A 4 -8.34 -56.52 11.11
CA ARG A 4 -7.45 -55.38 11.35
C ARG A 4 -8.32 -54.22 11.85
N HIS A 5 -7.98 -53.61 12.98
CA HIS A 5 -8.49 -52.28 13.31
C HIS A 5 -7.46 -51.24 12.87
N THR A 6 -7.93 -50.38 11.98
CA THR A 6 -7.22 -49.33 11.25
C THR A 6 -6.84 -48.17 12.15
N ALA A 7 -5.64 -47.64 11.91
CA ALA A 7 -5.16 -46.38 12.43
C ALA A 7 -6.17 -45.27 12.10
N GLY A 8 -6.51 -44.46 13.11
CA GLY A 8 -7.28 -43.24 12.94
C GLY A 8 -6.46 -42.23 12.16
N ASP A 9 -7.07 -41.74 11.10
CA ASP A 9 -6.57 -40.78 10.12
C ASP A 9 -6.23 -39.45 10.82
N ALA A 10 -5.01 -38.96 10.61
CA ALA A 10 -4.61 -37.63 11.03
C ALA A 10 -5.14 -36.62 9.99
N PRO A 11 -5.61 -35.42 10.38
CA PRO A 11 -6.05 -34.43 9.42
C PRO A 11 -4.88 -34.03 8.52
N GLN A 12 -5.05 -34.26 7.21
CA GLN A 12 -4.11 -33.87 6.17
C GLN A 12 -4.02 -32.34 6.11
N PRO A 13 -2.83 -31.72 6.15
CA PRO A 13 -2.67 -30.26 6.18
C PRO A 13 -2.85 -29.58 4.81
N HIS A 14 -3.45 -30.27 3.84
CA HIS A 14 -3.46 -29.85 2.44
C HIS A 14 -4.79 -29.22 1.98
N GLU A 15 -5.85 -29.28 2.78
CA GLU A 15 -7.16 -28.69 2.41
C GLU A 15 -7.23 -27.18 2.70
N SER A 16 -6.29 -26.60 3.46
CA SER A 16 -6.37 -25.19 3.87
C SER A 16 -5.74 -24.20 2.88
N GLU A 17 -4.77 -24.61 2.06
CA GLU A 17 -4.08 -23.68 1.14
C GLU A 17 -4.94 -23.34 -0.07
N GLU A 18 -5.62 -24.33 -0.67
CA GLU A 18 -6.51 -24.08 -1.81
C GLU A 18 -7.72 -23.22 -1.42
N ASP A 19 -8.25 -23.40 -0.22
CA ASP A 19 -9.33 -22.56 0.31
C ASP A 19 -8.85 -21.14 0.61
N LEU A 20 -7.61 -20.96 1.09
CA LEU A 20 -6.99 -19.64 1.28
C LEU A 20 -6.71 -18.95 -0.07
N GLU A 21 -6.21 -19.67 -1.07
CA GLU A 21 -6.03 -19.15 -2.43
C GLU A 21 -7.36 -18.73 -3.04
N ARG A 22 -8.42 -19.53 -2.86
CA ARG A 22 -9.76 -19.19 -3.34
C ARG A 22 -10.31 -17.95 -2.63
N LEU A 23 -10.13 -17.84 -1.32
CA LEU A 23 -10.53 -16.66 -0.53
C LEU A 23 -9.80 -15.37 -0.95
N LEU A 24 -8.52 -15.48 -1.31
CA LEU A 24 -7.70 -14.36 -1.78
C LEU A 24 -8.03 -13.94 -3.22
N LEU A 25 -8.43 -14.88 -4.07
CA LEU A 25 -8.77 -14.64 -5.47
C LEU A 25 -10.22 -14.18 -5.68
N GLU A 26 -11.16 -14.74 -4.92
CA GLU A 26 -12.61 -14.52 -5.11
C GLU A 26 -13.23 -13.54 -4.10
N GLY A 27 -12.52 -13.25 -3.00
CA GLY A 27 -13.00 -12.39 -1.92
C GLY A 27 -13.99 -13.09 -0.97
N VAL A 28 -14.08 -12.60 0.27
CA VAL A 28 -15.00 -13.14 1.30
C VAL A 28 -16.44 -12.71 0.98
N SER A 29 -17.27 -13.63 0.50
CA SER A 29 -18.72 -13.38 0.41
C SER A 29 -19.38 -13.55 1.78
N SER A 30 -19.46 -12.46 2.55
CA SER A 30 -20.20 -12.45 3.81
C SER A 30 -21.69 -12.25 3.53
N GLN A 31 -22.45 -13.34 3.35
CA GLN A 31 -23.89 -13.29 3.54
C GLN A 31 -24.18 -13.24 5.05
N GLN A 32 -24.14 -12.04 5.62
CA GLN A 32 -24.65 -11.79 6.96
C GLN A 32 -25.99 -11.04 6.81
N PRO A 33 -27.11 -11.55 7.35
CA PRO A 33 -28.38 -10.84 7.28
C PRO A 33 -28.32 -9.56 8.12
N GLU A 34 -28.69 -8.43 7.52
CA GLU A 34 -28.81 -7.12 8.15
C GLU A 34 -29.70 -7.21 9.40
N GLN A 35 -29.11 -6.96 10.57
CA GLN A 35 -29.87 -6.61 11.77
C GLN A 35 -29.84 -5.09 11.94
N ALA A 36 -31.03 -4.49 11.87
CA ALA A 36 -31.24 -3.06 12.05
C ALA A 36 -30.87 -2.59 13.48
N PRO A 37 -30.30 -1.39 13.66
CA PRO A 37 -30.03 -0.85 14.98
C PRO A 37 -31.32 -0.32 15.65
N PRO A 38 -31.52 -0.54 16.97
CA PRO A 38 -32.64 0.05 17.70
C PRO A 38 -32.44 1.55 17.97
N SER A 39 -33.57 2.27 17.98
CA SER A 39 -33.67 3.73 18.00
C SER A 39 -33.74 4.35 19.41
N SER A 40 -33.18 5.58 19.51
CA SER A 40 -33.59 6.73 20.36
C SER A 40 -33.07 6.80 21.82
N PRO A 41 -33.04 8.00 22.49
CA PRO A 41 -33.53 9.33 22.10
C PRO A 41 -32.57 10.54 22.32
N ARG A 42 -33.06 11.70 21.82
CA ARG A 42 -32.56 13.09 21.95
C ARG A 42 -32.57 13.60 23.40
N GLU A 43 -31.65 14.49 23.73
CA GLU A 43 -31.86 15.57 24.71
C GLU A 43 -31.44 16.93 24.12
N GLU A 44 -32.30 17.93 24.33
CA GLU A 44 -32.15 19.34 23.98
C GLU A 44 -31.80 20.18 25.22
N GLY A 45 -31.13 21.32 24.99
CA GLY A 45 -31.01 22.44 25.94
C GLY A 45 -29.62 22.52 26.59
N SER A 46 -28.98 23.67 26.79
CA SER A 46 -29.43 25.05 26.80
C SER A 46 -28.22 26.00 26.77
N SER A 47 -28.38 27.08 26.01
CA SER A 47 -27.77 28.42 25.97
C SER A 47 -26.54 28.84 26.83
N THR A 48 -25.66 29.57 26.11
CA THR A 48 -24.60 30.58 26.40
C THR A 48 -24.91 31.61 27.53
N PRO A 49 -23.98 32.49 28.03
CA PRO A 49 -23.05 33.35 27.24
C PRO A 49 -21.67 33.80 27.83
N ALA A 50 -20.81 34.26 26.90
CA ALA A 50 -19.94 35.47 26.86
C ALA A 50 -18.92 35.87 27.97
N GLY A 51 -17.77 36.37 27.48
CA GLY A 51 -16.81 37.28 28.15
C GLY A 51 -15.51 36.57 28.56
N GLY A 52 -14.29 37.07 28.35
CA GLY A 52 -13.77 38.35 27.89
C GLY A 52 -12.23 38.25 27.87
N GLU A 53 -11.60 39.24 27.25
CA GLU A 53 -10.17 39.36 26.97
C GLU A 53 -9.26 39.36 28.21
N THR A 54 -7.99 38.96 28.02
CA THR A 54 -6.74 39.69 28.34
C THR A 54 -5.60 38.73 28.68
N GLY A 55 -4.43 38.98 28.08
CA GLY A 55 -3.27 38.12 28.18
C GLY A 55 -2.46 38.25 29.46
N ARG A 56 -1.53 37.30 29.64
CA ARG A 56 -0.23 37.56 30.29
C ARG A 56 0.76 36.43 30.01
N THR A 57 1.95 36.88 29.64
CA THR A 57 3.28 36.26 29.69
C THR A 57 3.47 35.06 30.62
N SER A 58 4.23 34.06 30.17
CA SER A 58 5.40 33.57 30.91
C SER A 58 6.26 32.69 30.01
N GLU A 59 7.51 33.11 29.86
CA GLU A 59 8.63 32.27 29.42
C GLU A 59 8.70 31.01 30.29
N ARG A 60 9.03 29.88 29.66
CA ARG A 60 9.60 28.72 30.36
C ARG A 60 10.58 28.02 29.43
N ASP A 61 11.85 28.24 29.74
CA ASP A 61 12.96 27.37 29.37
C ASP A 61 12.62 25.92 29.73
N GLY A 62 12.80 25.05 28.75
CA GLY A 62 12.72 23.60 28.89
C GLY A 62 13.68 22.99 27.90
N ALA A 63 14.86 22.59 28.39
CA ALA A 63 15.87 21.87 27.64
C ALA A 63 15.26 20.59 27.05
N GLU A 64 15.21 20.50 25.73
CA GLU A 64 14.91 19.25 25.05
C GLU A 64 16.21 18.46 24.90
N ALA A 65 16.15 17.25 25.44
CA ALA A 65 17.20 16.26 25.42
C ALA A 65 17.58 15.95 23.97
N GLU A 66 18.88 15.94 23.72
CA GLU A 66 19.45 15.38 22.50
C GLU A 66 19.05 13.90 22.46
N ASP A 67 18.05 13.58 21.63
CA ASP A 67 17.68 12.22 21.29
C ASP A 67 18.84 11.66 20.46
N GLU A 68 19.67 10.85 21.10
CA GLU A 68 20.76 10.12 20.46
C GLU A 68 20.12 9.14 19.47
N GLU A 69 19.98 9.56 18.21
CA GLU A 69 19.67 8.63 17.13
C GLU A 69 20.76 7.55 17.09
N GLU A 70 20.38 6.36 17.54
CA GLU A 70 21.15 5.13 17.45
C GLU A 70 21.37 4.85 15.96
N THR A 71 22.46 5.40 15.43
CA THR A 71 22.89 5.23 14.05
C THR A 71 23.38 3.79 13.89
N GLU A 72 22.43 2.90 13.62
CA GLU A 72 22.69 1.54 13.18
C GLU A 72 23.66 1.62 11.99
N THR A 73 24.90 1.22 12.24
CA THR A 73 26.01 1.39 11.33
C THR A 73 25.87 0.34 10.23
N THR A 74 25.00 0.62 9.26
CA THR A 74 24.82 -0.23 8.08
C THR A 74 26.17 -0.29 7.36
N GLN A 75 26.78 -1.47 7.32
CA GLN A 75 28.04 -1.65 6.63
C GLN A 75 27.88 -1.26 5.15
N PRO A 76 28.69 -0.33 4.63
CA PRO A 76 28.53 0.12 3.25
C PRO A 76 28.90 -1.03 2.31
N GLY A 77 27.89 -1.60 1.64
CA GLY A 77 28.07 -2.60 0.59
C GLY A 77 27.16 -3.82 0.68
N GLU A 78 26.42 -4.01 1.77
CA GLU A 78 25.43 -5.08 1.88
C GLU A 78 24.02 -4.52 1.64
N GLY A 79 23.23 -5.19 0.81
CA GLY A 79 21.84 -4.81 0.59
C GLY A 79 21.02 -4.90 1.88
N ASP A 80 19.94 -4.12 1.97
CA ASP A 80 19.00 -4.18 3.08
C ASP A 80 17.83 -5.09 2.72
N LEU A 81 17.98 -6.39 2.99
CA LEU A 81 16.94 -7.39 2.71
C LEU A 81 15.70 -7.16 3.59
N GLN A 82 15.87 -6.81 4.86
CA GLN A 82 14.74 -6.64 5.78
C GLN A 82 13.88 -5.44 5.38
N GLY A 83 14.51 -4.29 5.10
CA GLY A 83 13.83 -3.12 4.57
C GLY A 83 13.21 -3.37 3.20
N ALA A 84 13.89 -4.12 2.32
CA ALA A 84 13.31 -4.52 1.03
C ALA A 84 12.04 -5.36 1.20
N LEU A 85 12.04 -6.35 2.11
CA LEU A 85 10.87 -7.18 2.38
C LEU A 85 9.72 -6.36 2.99
N ALA A 86 10.02 -5.48 3.95
CA ALA A 86 9.02 -4.62 4.58
C ALA A 86 8.37 -3.68 3.54
N LEU A 87 9.18 -3.01 2.71
CA LEU A 87 8.67 -2.08 1.70
C LEU A 87 7.94 -2.81 0.55
N PHE A 88 8.37 -4.02 0.20
CA PHE A 88 7.62 -4.85 -0.75
C PHE A 88 6.26 -5.29 -0.19
N ALA A 89 6.17 -5.58 1.11
CA ALA A 89 4.90 -5.90 1.75
C ALA A 89 3.93 -4.71 1.71
N GLU A 90 4.43 -3.49 1.94
CA GLU A 90 3.67 -2.25 1.78
C GLU A 90 3.17 -2.07 0.32
N ALA A 91 4.06 -2.28 -0.67
CA ALA A 91 3.66 -2.25 -2.08
C ALA A 91 2.57 -3.30 -2.42
N ALA A 92 2.61 -4.48 -1.79
CA ALA A 92 1.58 -5.50 -1.97
C ALA A 92 0.24 -5.09 -1.33
N GLN A 93 0.27 -4.39 -0.20
CA GLN A 93 -0.93 -3.84 0.44
C GLN A 93 -1.55 -2.74 -0.43
N ASP A 94 -0.76 -1.82 -0.95
CA ASP A 94 -1.23 -0.79 -1.88
C ASP A 94 -1.88 -1.40 -3.13
N MET A 95 -1.35 -2.52 -3.63
CA MET A 95 -1.92 -3.23 -4.77
C MET A 95 -3.30 -3.83 -4.46
N ALA A 96 -3.51 -4.31 -3.23
CA ALA A 96 -4.82 -4.75 -2.77
C ALA A 96 -5.78 -3.56 -2.68
N THR A 97 -5.32 -2.44 -2.13
CA THR A 97 -6.11 -1.20 -2.04
C THR A 97 -6.51 -0.66 -3.42
N ALA A 98 -5.59 -0.63 -4.39
CA ALA A 98 -5.90 -0.25 -5.77
C ALA A 98 -7.04 -1.10 -6.37
N GLY A 99 -7.05 -2.40 -6.09
CA GLY A 99 -8.13 -3.29 -6.51
C GLY A 99 -9.48 -2.95 -5.84
N LEU A 100 -9.48 -2.56 -4.57
CA LEU A 100 -10.69 -2.11 -3.87
C LEU A 100 -11.22 -0.79 -4.44
N GLU A 101 -10.35 0.19 -4.65
CA GLU A 101 -10.74 1.50 -5.19
C GLU A 101 -11.31 1.37 -6.61
N LEU A 102 -10.76 0.49 -7.44
CA LEU A 102 -11.32 0.16 -8.75
C LEU A 102 -12.77 -0.35 -8.64
N ASN A 103 -13.02 -1.28 -7.71
CA ASN A 103 -14.35 -1.86 -7.52
C ASN A 103 -15.36 -0.87 -6.92
N LEU A 104 -14.88 0.13 -6.19
CA LEU A 104 -15.70 1.22 -5.65
C LEU A 104 -15.98 2.34 -6.66
N GLY A 105 -15.38 2.26 -7.86
CA GLY A 105 -15.51 3.30 -8.90
C GLY A 105 -14.70 4.57 -8.60
N ARG A 106 -13.74 4.50 -7.67
CA ARG A 106 -12.84 5.60 -7.31
C ARG A 106 -11.57 5.49 -8.15
N HIS A 107 -11.71 5.84 -9.42
CA HIS A 107 -10.70 5.56 -10.44
C HIS A 107 -9.41 6.33 -10.22
N PHE A 108 -9.46 7.59 -9.76
CA PHE A 108 -8.25 8.35 -9.45
C PHE A 108 -7.50 7.71 -8.28
N ALA A 109 -8.19 7.42 -7.18
CA ALA A 109 -7.59 6.74 -6.03
C ALA A 109 -6.95 5.41 -6.44
N CYS A 110 -7.61 4.64 -7.32
CA CYS A 110 -7.06 3.40 -7.88
C CYS A 110 -5.72 3.63 -8.60
N VAL A 111 -5.62 4.62 -9.49
CA VAL A 111 -4.40 4.85 -10.27
C VAL A 111 -3.28 5.53 -9.47
N ASP A 112 -3.61 6.32 -8.45
CA ASP A 112 -2.66 6.81 -7.45
C ASP A 112 -2.03 5.63 -6.69
N TYR A 113 -2.82 4.71 -6.15
CA TYR A 113 -2.26 3.49 -5.54
C TYR A 113 -1.44 2.67 -6.54
N CYS A 114 -1.82 2.62 -7.82
CA CYS A 114 -0.98 1.96 -8.83
C CYS A 114 0.39 2.63 -9.02
N ASN A 115 0.46 3.96 -8.94
CA ASN A 115 1.72 4.71 -8.93
C ASN A 115 2.55 4.36 -7.68
N GLN A 116 1.92 4.38 -6.50
CA GLN A 116 2.57 4.04 -5.23
C GLN A 116 3.11 2.61 -5.20
N VAL A 117 2.36 1.64 -5.73
CA VAL A 117 2.82 0.24 -5.89
C VAL A 117 4.13 0.20 -6.67
N ALA A 118 4.20 0.91 -7.81
CA ALA A 118 5.39 0.91 -8.65
C ALA A 118 6.58 1.61 -7.98
N GLU A 119 6.35 2.73 -7.28
CA GLU A 119 7.38 3.44 -6.52
C GLU A 119 7.98 2.52 -5.43
N LYS A 120 7.12 2.00 -4.54
CA LYS A 120 7.55 1.19 -3.41
C LYS A 120 8.18 -0.12 -3.86
N ALA A 121 7.65 -0.75 -4.92
CA ALA A 121 8.27 -1.95 -5.50
C ALA A 121 9.69 -1.68 -6.02
N ALA A 122 9.92 -0.57 -6.73
CA ALA A 122 11.25 -0.22 -7.21
C ALA A 122 12.18 0.22 -6.07
N GLN A 123 11.68 0.94 -5.07
CA GLN A 123 12.45 1.29 -3.87
C GLN A 123 12.82 0.05 -3.05
N ALA A 124 11.97 -0.97 -2.98
CA ALA A 124 12.29 -2.25 -2.33
C ALA A 124 13.46 -2.94 -3.05
N VAL A 125 13.46 -2.95 -4.39
CA VAL A 125 14.62 -3.43 -5.17
C VAL A 125 15.87 -2.56 -4.91
N SER A 126 15.72 -1.24 -4.76
CA SER A 126 16.85 -0.34 -4.41
C SER A 126 17.45 -0.69 -3.05
N LEU A 127 16.63 -0.97 -2.04
CA LEU A 127 17.09 -1.40 -0.72
C LEU A 127 17.85 -2.72 -0.82
N LEU A 128 17.30 -3.69 -1.53
CA LEU A 128 17.94 -4.99 -1.77
C LEU A 128 19.31 -4.85 -2.45
N LEU A 129 19.45 -3.96 -3.43
CA LEU A 129 20.68 -3.84 -4.21
C LEU A 129 21.73 -2.92 -3.58
N PHE A 130 21.29 -1.88 -2.87
CA PHE A 130 22.17 -0.76 -2.50
C PHE A 130 22.12 -0.39 -1.00
N GLY A 131 21.27 -1.07 -0.21
CA GLY A 131 21.07 -0.78 1.21
C GLY A 131 20.41 0.58 1.48
N ARG A 132 19.82 1.20 0.45
CA ARG A 132 19.19 2.53 0.55
C ARG A 132 18.08 2.73 -0.47
N ARG A 133 17.11 3.57 -0.12
CA ARG A 133 16.09 4.03 -1.07
C ARG A 133 16.73 4.96 -2.10
N SER A 134 16.30 4.84 -3.34
CA SER A 134 16.66 5.79 -4.39
C SER A 134 15.88 7.09 -4.18
N PRO A 135 16.50 8.27 -4.38
CA PRO A 135 15.79 9.54 -4.26
C PRO A 135 14.69 9.61 -5.32
N TYR A 136 13.45 9.77 -4.89
CA TYR A 136 12.28 9.84 -5.77
C TYR A 136 11.97 11.29 -6.12
N ASN A 137 11.77 11.56 -7.41
CA ASN A 137 11.46 12.87 -7.98
C ASN A 137 10.15 12.83 -8.77
N HIS A 138 9.22 11.97 -8.35
CA HIS A 138 7.96 11.72 -9.03
C HIS A 138 8.06 11.10 -10.44
N ASP A 139 9.26 10.65 -10.85
CA ASP A 139 9.49 9.93 -12.10
C ASP A 139 9.78 8.45 -11.84
N LEU A 140 8.78 7.60 -12.07
CA LEU A 140 8.89 6.16 -11.89
C LEU A 140 9.82 5.52 -12.91
N ARG A 141 9.91 6.03 -14.13
CA ARG A 141 10.80 5.46 -15.15
C ARG A 141 12.26 5.64 -14.74
N ALA A 142 12.63 6.86 -14.33
CA ALA A 142 13.97 7.15 -13.83
C ALA A 142 14.31 6.31 -12.59
N LEU A 143 13.34 6.07 -11.71
CA LEU A 143 13.51 5.17 -10.57
C LEU A 143 13.78 3.72 -11.02
N GLY A 144 13.00 3.20 -11.98
CA GLY A 144 13.17 1.87 -12.54
C GLY A 144 14.52 1.65 -13.23
N GLU A 145 15.01 2.66 -13.97
CA GLU A 145 16.31 2.61 -14.64
C GLU A 145 17.46 2.41 -13.64
N ARG A 146 17.40 3.09 -12.49
CA ARG A 146 18.45 2.99 -11.45
C ARG A 146 18.55 1.59 -10.84
N VAL A 147 17.45 0.86 -10.78
CA VAL A 147 17.39 -0.51 -10.24
C VAL A 147 17.47 -1.59 -11.32
N GLY A 148 17.71 -1.20 -12.57
CA GLY A 148 17.90 -2.11 -13.69
C GLY A 148 16.62 -2.83 -14.14
N ALA A 149 15.47 -2.14 -14.09
CA ALA A 149 14.22 -2.70 -14.62
C ALA A 149 14.30 -2.88 -16.16
N PRO A 150 13.74 -3.98 -16.70
CA PRO A 150 13.73 -4.22 -18.15
C PRO A 150 12.74 -3.28 -18.86
N ALA A 151 12.89 -3.15 -20.19
CA ALA A 151 12.20 -2.13 -20.98
C ALA A 151 10.67 -2.16 -20.86
N GLU A 152 10.08 -3.35 -20.78
CA GLU A 152 8.64 -3.53 -20.59
C GLU A 152 8.16 -3.02 -19.23
N ILE A 153 8.96 -3.18 -18.17
CA ILE A 153 8.65 -2.65 -16.84
C ILE A 153 8.85 -1.13 -16.81
N LEU A 154 9.88 -0.62 -17.49
CA LEU A 154 10.09 0.82 -17.63
C LEU A 154 8.94 1.51 -18.37
N HIS A 155 8.38 0.86 -19.38
CA HIS A 155 7.20 1.35 -20.09
C HIS A 155 5.95 1.37 -19.19
N ASP A 156 5.77 0.35 -18.36
CA ASP A 156 4.67 0.34 -17.38
C ASP A 156 4.84 1.43 -16.32
N MET A 157 6.06 1.61 -15.80
CA MET A 157 6.38 2.66 -14.82
C MET A 157 6.15 4.06 -15.40
N GLU A 158 6.57 4.32 -16.64
CA GLU A 158 6.32 5.58 -17.33
C GLU A 158 4.82 5.89 -17.45
N ALA A 159 4.00 4.89 -17.78
CA ALA A 159 2.56 5.07 -17.87
C ALA A 159 1.89 5.36 -16.51
N LEU A 160 2.49 4.92 -15.40
CA LEU A 160 1.99 5.14 -14.05
C LEU A 160 2.41 6.50 -13.47
N THR A 161 3.50 7.11 -13.96
CA THR A 161 4.08 8.37 -13.46
C THR A 161 3.07 9.52 -13.28
N PRO A 162 2.15 9.81 -14.22
CA PRO A 162 1.31 11.00 -14.14
C PRO A 162 0.33 11.04 -12.96
N PHE A 163 0.09 9.91 -12.30
CA PHE A 163 -0.96 9.76 -11.29
C PHE A 163 -0.49 10.01 -9.86
N HIS A 164 0.74 10.47 -9.67
CA HIS A 164 1.15 11.03 -8.39
C HIS A 164 0.28 12.27 -8.09
N PRO A 165 -0.34 12.42 -6.90
CA PRO A 165 -1.31 13.48 -6.62
C PRO A 165 -0.78 14.90 -6.87
N GLU A 166 0.50 15.18 -6.56
CA GLU A 166 1.11 16.49 -6.82
C GLU A 166 1.15 16.84 -8.32
N ILE A 167 1.42 15.85 -9.18
CA ILE A 167 1.48 16.04 -10.63
C ILE A 167 0.04 16.14 -11.17
N PHE A 168 -0.80 15.20 -10.78
CA PHE A 168 -2.16 15.08 -11.32
C PHE A 168 -3.03 16.30 -10.96
N TYR A 169 -2.98 16.71 -9.69
CA TYR A 169 -3.78 17.84 -9.20
C TYR A 169 -3.26 19.21 -9.64
N ALA A 170 -2.10 19.28 -10.30
CA ALA A 170 -1.65 20.52 -10.93
C ALA A 170 -2.60 20.94 -12.06
N ASP A 171 -3.16 19.96 -12.79
CA ASP A 171 -4.01 20.19 -13.96
C ASP A 171 -5.47 19.74 -13.76
N THR A 172 -5.76 18.91 -12.75
CA THR A 172 -7.10 18.36 -12.49
C THR A 172 -7.53 18.61 -11.04
N PRO A 173 -8.56 19.41 -10.76
CA PRO A 173 -9.07 19.59 -9.40
C PRO A 173 -9.54 18.26 -8.76
N PRO A 174 -9.38 18.06 -7.44
CA PRO A 174 -9.78 16.81 -6.78
C PRO A 174 -11.24 16.40 -7.02
N GLU A 175 -12.15 17.36 -7.14
CA GLU A 175 -13.57 17.14 -7.42
C GLU A 175 -13.87 16.56 -8.81
N GLU A 176 -12.96 16.75 -9.77
CA GLU A 176 -13.09 16.27 -11.16
C GLU A 176 -12.28 14.99 -11.43
N ALA A 177 -11.45 14.56 -10.47
CA ALA A 177 -10.45 13.52 -10.66
C ALA A 177 -11.03 12.15 -11.08
N ASP A 178 -12.16 11.75 -10.52
CA ASP A 178 -12.83 10.50 -10.88
C ASP A 178 -13.65 10.61 -12.19
N GLU A 179 -13.89 11.82 -12.70
CA GLU A 179 -14.60 12.05 -13.97
C GLU A 179 -13.67 11.91 -15.19
N VAL A 180 -12.37 12.19 -15.01
CA VAL A 180 -11.39 12.18 -16.09
C VAL A 180 -10.75 10.82 -16.36
N ILE A 181 -10.84 9.87 -15.42
CA ILE A 181 -10.30 8.51 -15.58
C ILE A 181 -11.44 7.52 -15.68
N SER A 182 -11.49 6.76 -16.77
CA SER A 182 -12.48 5.70 -16.94
C SER A 182 -12.11 4.42 -16.17
N ALA A 183 -13.12 3.58 -15.89
CA ALA A 183 -12.90 2.26 -15.30
C ALA A 183 -11.96 1.36 -16.14
N SER A 184 -12.01 1.49 -17.48
CA SER A 184 -11.13 0.74 -18.38
C SER A 184 -9.68 1.19 -18.23
N GLU A 185 -9.44 2.50 -18.19
CA GLU A 185 -8.11 3.05 -17.96
C GLU A 185 -7.58 2.64 -16.59
N ALA A 186 -8.37 2.80 -15.53
CA ALA A 186 -7.97 2.38 -14.18
C ALA A 186 -7.61 0.89 -14.13
N ASN A 187 -8.40 0.02 -14.77
CA ASN A 187 -8.09 -1.40 -14.86
C ASN A 187 -6.77 -1.67 -15.61
N ASP A 188 -6.50 -0.96 -16.71
CA ASP A 188 -5.22 -1.11 -17.42
C ASP A 188 -4.03 -0.73 -16.53
N HIS A 189 -4.17 0.32 -15.70
CA HIS A 189 -3.14 0.75 -14.75
C HIS A 189 -2.94 -0.28 -13.63
N VAL A 190 -4.00 -0.92 -13.14
CA VAL A 190 -3.92 -2.06 -12.24
C VAL A 190 -3.10 -3.20 -12.87
N GLN A 191 -3.31 -3.52 -14.14
CA GLN A 191 -2.52 -4.57 -14.80
C GLN A 191 -1.04 -4.18 -14.95
N ARG A 192 -0.74 -2.91 -15.17
CA ARG A 192 0.63 -2.37 -15.22
C ARG A 192 1.31 -2.48 -13.85
N ALA A 193 0.68 -1.97 -12.79
CA ALA A 193 1.20 -2.05 -11.43
C ALA A 193 1.44 -3.51 -10.99
N ARG A 194 0.53 -4.43 -11.33
CA ARG A 194 0.72 -5.87 -11.09
C ARG A 194 1.93 -6.46 -11.79
N ARG A 195 2.28 -5.98 -13.00
CA ARG A 195 3.49 -6.43 -13.70
C ARG A 195 4.75 -5.92 -13.02
N VAL A 196 4.78 -4.64 -12.61
CA VAL A 196 5.88 -4.05 -11.85
C VAL A 196 6.09 -4.80 -10.52
N LEU A 197 5.03 -5.02 -9.75
CA LEU A 197 5.09 -5.72 -8.47
C LEU A 197 5.59 -7.17 -8.62
N ARG A 198 5.11 -7.90 -9.65
CA ARG A 198 5.59 -9.26 -9.93
C ARG A 198 7.06 -9.30 -10.33
N TRP A 199 7.50 -8.32 -11.12
CA TRP A 199 8.92 -8.20 -11.45
C TRP A 199 9.78 -7.97 -10.20
N ALA A 200 9.38 -7.03 -9.33
CA ALA A 200 10.08 -6.76 -8.08
C ALA A 200 10.12 -7.99 -7.16
N ARG A 201 9.01 -8.74 -7.05
CA ARG A 201 8.97 -10.03 -6.34
C ARG A 201 10.02 -10.99 -6.86
N GLY A 202 10.14 -11.12 -8.18
CA GLY A 202 11.15 -11.97 -8.82
C GLY A 202 12.58 -11.58 -8.46
N ARG A 203 12.86 -10.28 -8.25
CA ARG A 203 14.16 -9.81 -7.79
C ARG A 203 14.40 -10.13 -6.31
N ILE A 204 13.41 -9.91 -5.45
CA ILE A 204 13.54 -10.04 -4.00
C ILE A 204 13.64 -11.51 -3.57
N PHE A 205 12.81 -12.39 -4.12
CA PHE A 205 12.69 -13.77 -3.63
C PHE A 205 13.47 -14.81 -4.45
N THR A 206 14.06 -14.43 -5.59
CA THR A 206 14.92 -15.33 -6.39
C THR A 206 16.42 -15.10 -6.13
N SER A 207 16.76 -14.10 -5.31
CA SER A 207 18.16 -13.77 -4.97
C SER A 207 18.67 -14.50 -3.72
N VAL A 208 17.97 -15.55 -3.27
CA VAL A 208 18.32 -16.41 -2.13
C VAL A 208 18.65 -17.82 -2.63
#